data_AF-A0A843GG10-F1
#
_entry.id   AF-A0A843GG10-F1
#
_cell.length_a   1.000
_cell.length_b   1.000
_cell.length_c   1.000
_cell.angle_alpha   90.00
_cell.angle_beta   90.00
_cell.angle_gamma   90.00
#
_symmetry.space_group_name_H-M   'P 1'
#
loop_
_entity.id
_entity.type
_entity.pdbx_description
1 polymer ?
#
loop_
_entity_poly.entity_id
_entity_poly.type
_entity_poly.pdbx_seq_one_letter_code
_entity_poly.pdbx_strand_id
1 'polypeptide(L)'
;MRAGQTLYDDNNRQVALFPLEGFSISQRDDETFSHNPSRYWATDYLGLNSNGERVYRDPCYAPVDIKCVWVERTNCLAIWESLNPVHMVNDRIDYLTLIVYHDNDIANGITQTGTIKLQGEMFNKTGTGGNVTGKLVASCY
;
A
#
# COMPACT_ATOMS: atom_id res chain seq x y z
N MET A 1 -9.60 2.40 -2.42
CA MET A 1 -10.65 1.43 -2.74
C MET A 1 -11.39 1.01 -1.47
N ARG A 2 -12.58 0.41 -1.60
CA ARG A 2 -13.36 -0.15 -0.48
C ARG A 2 -13.09 -1.64 -0.26
N ALA A 3 -13.45 -2.15 0.92
CA ALA A 3 -13.40 -3.58 1.20
C ALA A 3 -14.17 -4.40 0.15
N GLY A 4 -13.53 -5.44 -0.39
CA GLY A 4 -14.10 -6.34 -1.40
C GLY A 4 -14.30 -5.72 -2.79
N GLN A 5 -13.82 -4.50 -3.03
CA GLN A 5 -13.90 -3.88 -4.35
C GLN A 5 -12.99 -4.60 -5.34
N THR A 6 -13.55 -4.99 -6.49
CA THR A 6 -12.82 -5.57 -7.62
C THR A 6 -13.09 -4.79 -8.91
N LEU A 7 -12.15 -4.84 -9.85
CA LEU A 7 -12.28 -4.22 -11.17
C LEU A 7 -11.46 -4.99 -12.22
N TYR A 8 -12.09 -5.24 -13.37
CA TYR A 8 -11.49 -5.96 -14.49
C TYR A 8 -11.63 -5.17 -15.79
N ASP A 9 -10.65 -5.31 -16.69
CA ASP A 9 -10.71 -4.80 -18.07
C ASP A 9 -11.55 -5.72 -18.98
N ASP A 10 -11.79 -5.31 -20.23
CA ASP A 10 -12.54 -6.09 -21.21
C ASP A 10 -11.89 -7.45 -21.57
N ASN A 11 -10.62 -7.64 -21.23
CA ASN A 11 -9.87 -8.88 -21.42
C ASN A 11 -9.81 -9.72 -20.13
N ASN A 12 -10.62 -9.40 -19.13
CA ASN A 12 -10.69 -10.08 -17.84
C ASN A 12 -9.37 -10.04 -17.04
N ARG A 13 -8.56 -8.97 -17.21
CA ARG A 13 -7.40 -8.69 -16.36
C ARG A 13 -7.79 -7.75 -15.23
N GLN A 14 -7.22 -7.93 -14.04
CA GLN A 14 -7.47 -6.99 -12.95
C GLN A 14 -6.88 -5.62 -13.28
N VAL A 15 -7.67 -4.58 -13.02
CA VAL A 15 -7.22 -3.19 -13.08
C VAL A 15 -6.64 -2.81 -11.72
N ALA A 16 -5.43 -2.23 -11.71
CA ALA A 16 -4.78 -1.80 -10.48
C ALA A 16 -5.53 -0.63 -9.84
N LEU A 17 -6.14 -0.86 -8.68
CA LEU A 17 -6.87 0.15 -7.91
C LEU A 17 -5.96 0.84 -6.90
N PHE A 18 -6.30 2.06 -6.47
CA PHE A 18 -5.57 2.68 -5.36
C PHE A 18 -5.98 2.06 -4.00
N PRO A 19 -5.04 1.65 -3.13
CA PRO A 19 -5.34 0.87 -1.91
C PRO A 19 -6.23 1.52 -0.84
N LEU A 20 -6.27 2.85 -0.75
CA LEU A 20 -7.05 3.60 0.26
C LEU A 20 -8.33 4.20 -0.32
N GLU A 21 -9.43 4.23 0.43
CA GLU A 21 -10.69 4.86 0.00
C GLU A 21 -10.57 6.39 -0.03
N GLY A 22 -10.10 6.98 1.08
CA GLY A 22 -9.80 8.40 1.20
C GLY A 22 -8.41 8.58 1.78
N PHE A 23 -7.68 9.58 1.29
CA PHE A 23 -6.34 9.85 1.78
C PHE A 23 -5.95 11.33 1.68
N SER A 24 -4.95 11.72 2.46
CA SER A 24 -4.16 12.93 2.28
C SER A 24 -2.68 12.56 2.24
N ILE A 25 -1.86 13.39 1.60
CA ILE A 25 -0.41 13.19 1.54
C ILE A 25 0.24 14.00 2.65
N SER A 26 1.06 13.37 3.48
CA SER A 26 1.85 14.06 4.52
C SER A 26 3.27 14.39 4.09
N GLN A 27 3.83 13.58 3.19
CA GLN A 27 5.12 13.84 2.57
C GLN A 27 5.13 13.30 1.14
N ARG A 28 5.46 14.16 0.17
CA ARG A 28 5.55 13.81 -1.25
C ARG A 28 6.92 13.22 -1.61
N ASP A 29 7.01 12.67 -2.81
CA ASP A 29 8.24 12.10 -3.37
C ASP A 29 9.33 13.14 -3.63
N ASP A 30 8.95 14.40 -3.80
CA ASP A 30 9.85 15.54 -4.00
C ASP A 30 10.39 16.18 -2.71
N GLU A 31 9.95 15.71 -1.53
CA GLU A 31 10.24 16.34 -0.24
C GLU A 31 11.37 15.64 0.55
N THR A 32 12.37 16.42 0.98
CA THR A 32 13.67 15.90 1.42
C THR A 32 13.79 15.52 2.90
N PHE A 33 12.71 15.57 3.67
CA PHE A 33 12.75 15.31 5.10
C PHE A 33 13.28 13.89 5.41
N SER A 34 12.70 12.90 4.73
CA SER A 34 13.09 11.49 4.80
C SER A 34 13.10 10.80 3.42
N HIS A 35 12.47 11.41 2.42
CA HIS A 35 12.51 10.90 1.06
C HIS A 35 13.73 11.46 0.34
N ASN A 36 14.31 10.63 -0.52
CA ASN A 36 15.39 11.05 -1.39
C ASN A 36 14.85 11.09 -2.83
N PRO A 37 14.44 12.27 -3.34
CA PRO A 37 13.81 12.39 -4.65
C PRO A 37 14.73 11.94 -5.79
N SER A 38 16.05 11.89 -5.57
CA SER A 38 17.02 11.40 -6.55
C SER A 38 17.15 9.87 -6.60
N ARG A 39 16.48 9.15 -5.70
CA ARG A 39 16.65 7.69 -5.54
C ARG A 39 15.33 6.91 -5.50
N TYR A 40 14.26 7.49 -4.94
CA TYR A 40 13.01 6.77 -4.71
C TYR A 40 11.81 7.70 -4.90
N TRP A 41 10.73 7.18 -5.50
CA TRP A 41 9.44 7.87 -5.62
C TRP A 41 8.52 7.48 -4.45
N ALA A 42 8.93 7.89 -3.25
CA ALA A 42 8.22 7.60 -2.00
C ALA A 42 7.03 8.53 -1.80
N THR A 43 5.89 8.05 -1.32
CA THR A 43 4.84 8.96 -0.86
C THR A 43 4.18 8.44 0.41
N ASP A 44 4.05 9.34 1.38
CA ASP A 44 3.45 9.06 2.69
C ASP A 44 1.97 9.44 2.67
N TYR A 45 1.13 8.43 2.84
CA TYR A 45 -0.32 8.56 2.85
C TYR A 45 -0.90 8.47 4.26
N LEU A 46 -1.87 9.35 4.55
CA LEU A 46 -2.72 9.33 5.73
C LEU A 46 -4.13 8.94 5.32
N GLY A 47 -4.71 7.92 5.94
CA GLY A 47 -6.09 7.51 5.71
C GLY A 47 -7.12 8.54 6.19
N LEU A 48 -8.19 8.73 5.41
CA LEU A 48 -9.29 9.65 5.71
C LEU A 48 -10.64 8.92 5.68
N ASN A 49 -11.51 9.24 6.65
CA ASN A 49 -12.89 8.78 6.62
C ASN A 49 -13.72 9.59 5.59
N SER A 50 -15.01 9.24 5.45
CA SER A 50 -15.95 9.92 4.54
C SER A 50 -16.16 11.41 4.83
N ASN A 51 -15.82 11.88 6.03
CA ASN A 51 -15.90 13.28 6.43
C ASN A 51 -14.58 14.04 6.19
N GLY A 52 -13.55 13.37 5.66
CA GLY A 52 -12.21 13.94 5.44
C GLY A 52 -11.36 14.02 6.70
N GLU A 53 -11.72 13.32 7.77
CA GLU A 53 -10.97 13.29 9.02
C GLU A 53 -9.96 12.13 9.02
N ARG A 54 -8.80 12.35 9.64
CA ARG A 54 -7.74 11.34 9.72
C ARG A 54 -8.18 10.13 10.53
N VAL A 55 -7.97 8.94 9.97
CA VAL A 55 -8.27 7.67 10.63
C VAL A 55 -6.98 7.03 11.12
N TYR A 56 -6.91 6.74 12.42
CA TYR A 56 -5.81 5.96 12.95
C TYR A 56 -5.92 4.51 12.49
N ARG A 57 -4.87 4.01 11.84
CA ARG A 57 -4.79 2.64 11.32
C ARG A 57 -5.89 2.29 10.32
N ASP A 58 -6.11 3.21 9.39
CA ASP A 58 -7.00 3.01 8.26
C ASP A 58 -6.54 1.81 7.41
N PRO A 59 -7.45 0.88 7.06
CA PRO A 59 -7.11 -0.30 6.27
C PRO A 59 -6.78 0.05 4.82
N CYS A 60 -5.72 -0.59 4.33
CA CYS A 60 -5.36 -0.63 2.92
C CYS A 60 -5.79 -1.97 2.33
N TYR A 61 -6.40 -1.93 1.16
CA TYR A 61 -6.89 -3.13 0.46
C TYR A 61 -6.03 -3.44 -0.76
N ALA A 62 -5.91 -4.72 -1.07
CA ALA A 62 -5.06 -5.21 -2.13
C ALA A 62 -5.55 -4.66 -3.48
N PRO A 63 -4.69 -3.96 -4.25
CA PRO A 63 -5.11 -3.27 -5.45
C PRO A 63 -5.43 -4.22 -6.60
N VAL A 64 -4.87 -5.44 -6.53
CA VAL A 64 -5.01 -6.61 -7.40
C VAL A 64 -4.74 -7.85 -6.54
N ASP A 65 -4.81 -9.05 -7.10
CA ASP A 65 -4.34 -10.26 -6.41
C ASP A 65 -2.82 -10.19 -6.21
N ILE A 66 -2.39 -10.21 -4.96
CA ILE A 66 -0.99 -10.01 -4.56
C ILE A 66 -0.49 -11.12 -3.64
N LYS A 67 0.83 -11.31 -3.63
CA LYS A 67 1.55 -12.18 -2.70
C LYS A 67 2.62 -11.40 -1.97
N CYS A 68 2.71 -11.59 -0.66
CA CYS A 68 3.82 -11.06 0.14
C CYS A 68 5.09 -11.85 -0.18
N VAL A 69 6.11 -11.19 -0.72
CA VAL A 69 7.38 -11.84 -1.11
C VAL A 69 8.50 -11.57 -0.12
N TRP A 70 8.39 -10.52 0.68
CA TRP A 70 9.37 -10.18 1.70
C TRP A 70 8.73 -9.44 2.87
N VAL A 71 9.25 -9.70 4.08
CA VAL A 71 8.89 -8.99 5.30
C VAL A 71 10.15 -8.66 6.08
N GLU A 72 10.29 -7.39 6.47
CA GLU A 72 11.32 -6.93 7.39
C GLU A 72 10.62 -6.27 8.59
N ARG A 73 10.88 -6.80 9.79
CA ARG A 73 10.10 -6.45 10.98
C ARG A 73 10.61 -5.20 11.68
N THR A 74 11.90 -4.91 11.58
CA THR A 74 12.54 -3.80 12.31
C THR A 74 12.02 -2.44 11.82
N ASN A 75 11.87 -2.27 10.52
CA ASN A 75 11.34 -1.06 9.90
C ASN A 75 9.86 -1.18 9.50
N CYS A 76 9.20 -2.29 9.86
CA CYS A 76 7.80 -2.58 9.53
C CYS A 76 7.55 -2.51 8.02
N LEU A 77 8.41 -3.16 7.23
CA LEU A 77 8.39 -3.18 5.78
C LEU A 77 7.83 -4.52 5.27
N ALA A 78 6.93 -4.47 4.31
CA ALA A 78 6.56 -5.65 3.52
C ALA A 78 6.59 -5.33 2.03
N ILE A 79 7.02 -6.30 1.22
CA ILE A 79 6.99 -6.23 -0.25
C ILE A 79 5.93 -7.21 -0.74
N TRP A 80 5.09 -6.74 -1.66
CA TRP A 80 4.03 -7.49 -2.29
C TRP A 80 4.17 -7.44 -3.80
N GLU A 81 3.88 -8.54 -4.48
CA GLU A 81 3.92 -8.62 -5.94
C GLU A 81 2.58 -9.13 -6.47
N SER A 82 2.14 -8.62 -7.62
CA SER A 82 0.95 -9.14 -8.29
C SER A 82 1.17 -10.58 -8.75
N LEU A 83 0.13 -11.40 -8.63
CA LEU A 83 0.19 -12.80 -9.09
C LEU A 83 0.21 -12.94 -10.61
N ASN A 84 -0.33 -11.94 -11.32
CA ASN A 84 -0.42 -11.89 -12.77
C ASN A 84 -0.07 -10.47 -13.28
N PRO A 85 0.16 -10.29 -14.60
CA PRO A 85 0.17 -8.96 -15.21
C PRO A 85 -1.20 -8.28 -15.07
N VAL A 86 -1.19 -6.99 -14.76
CA VAL A 86 -2.39 -6.20 -14.45
C VAL A 86 -2.47 -4.96 -15.34
N HIS A 87 -3.68 -4.44 -15.51
CA HIS A 87 -3.89 -3.19 -16.24
C HIS A 87 -3.59 -2.00 -15.33
N MET A 88 -2.48 -1.33 -15.60
CA MET A 88 -2.01 -0.16 -14.86
C MET A 88 -2.80 1.09 -15.26
N VAL A 89 -2.80 2.12 -14.40
CA VAL A 89 -3.49 3.40 -14.65
C VAL A 89 -3.02 4.15 -15.91
N ASN A 90 -1.83 3.82 -16.42
CA ASN A 90 -1.25 4.41 -17.63
C ASN A 90 -1.39 3.49 -18.87
N ASP A 91 -2.36 2.57 -18.86
CA ASP A 91 -2.64 1.59 -19.92
C ASP A 91 -1.56 0.54 -20.20
N ARG A 92 -0.50 0.51 -19.40
CA ARG A 92 0.49 -0.56 -19.46
C ARG A 92 -0.06 -1.84 -18.86
N ILE A 93 0.26 -2.98 -19.50
CA ILE A 93 0.07 -4.31 -18.91
C ILE A 93 1.42 -4.80 -18.39
N ASP A 94 1.56 -4.93 -17.08
CA ASP A 94 2.78 -5.45 -16.45
C ASP A 94 2.52 -5.99 -15.05
N TYR A 95 3.52 -6.61 -14.42
CA TYR A 95 3.50 -6.94 -13.01
C TYR A 95 3.63 -5.69 -12.14
N LEU A 96 2.93 -5.71 -11.00
CA LEU A 96 2.98 -4.67 -9.97
C LEU A 96 3.80 -5.18 -8.79
N THR A 97 4.74 -4.36 -8.32
CA THR A 97 5.41 -4.57 -7.03
C THR A 97 5.06 -3.39 -6.13
N LEU A 98 4.71 -3.69 -4.88
CA LEU A 98 4.38 -2.71 -3.87
C LEU A 98 5.35 -2.86 -2.70
N ILE A 99 5.88 -1.75 -2.20
CA ILE A 99 6.57 -1.70 -0.92
C ILE A 99 5.70 -0.89 0.04
N VAL A 100 5.41 -1.49 1.19
CA VAL A 100 4.63 -0.84 2.25
C VAL A 100 5.42 -0.76 3.53
N TYR A 101 5.32 0.38 4.21
CA TYR A 101 5.95 0.62 5.51
C TYR A 101 4.91 0.94 6.59
N HIS A 102 5.37 0.88 7.84
CA HIS A 102 4.75 1.48 9.02
C HIS A 102 3.48 0.81 9.57
N ASP A 103 3.02 -0.30 9.00
CA ASP A 103 1.99 -1.11 9.65
C ASP A 103 2.55 -1.84 10.88
N ASN A 104 2.01 -1.53 12.05
CA ASN A 104 2.39 -2.19 13.30
C ASN A 104 2.14 -3.71 13.28
N ASP A 105 1.22 -4.20 12.44
CA ASP A 105 0.95 -5.64 12.31
C ASP A 105 2.13 -6.38 11.64
N ILE A 106 2.99 -5.68 10.90
CA ILE A 106 4.24 -6.22 10.35
C ILE A 106 5.24 -6.54 11.47
N ALA A 107 5.42 -5.64 12.44
CA ALA A 107 6.26 -5.90 13.61
C ALA A 107 5.73 -7.07 14.45
N ASN A 108 4.41 -7.19 14.57
CA ASN A 108 3.74 -8.17 15.42
C ASN A 108 3.64 -9.59 14.83
N GLY A 109 4.20 -9.85 13.65
CA GLY A 109 4.19 -11.22 13.10
C GLY A 109 2.97 -11.57 12.24
N ILE A 110 2.00 -10.67 12.11
CA ILE A 110 0.72 -10.94 11.44
C ILE A 110 0.92 -10.98 9.93
N THR A 111 1.71 -10.06 9.38
CA THR A 111 2.14 -10.11 7.98
C THR A 111 3.29 -11.10 7.81
N GLN A 112 3.14 -12.03 6.86
CA GLN A 112 4.06 -13.13 6.62
C GLN A 112 4.34 -13.34 5.13
N THR A 113 5.60 -13.60 4.78
CA THR A 113 6.00 -14.01 3.43
C THR A 113 5.20 -15.24 2.99
N GLY A 114 4.76 -15.24 1.73
CA GLY A 114 3.92 -16.28 1.15
C GLY A 114 2.43 -16.04 1.28
N THR A 115 2.00 -15.09 2.14
CA THR A 115 0.57 -14.71 2.25
C THR A 115 0.05 -14.18 0.92
N ILE A 116 -1.10 -14.69 0.49
CA ILE A 116 -1.82 -14.20 -0.68
C ILE A 116 -3.01 -13.37 -0.22
N LYS A 117 -3.29 -12.27 -0.93
CA LYS A 117 -4.46 -11.43 -0.76
C LYS A 117 -5.11 -11.19 -2.11
N LEU A 118 -6.41 -11.45 -2.19
CA LEU A 118 -7.21 -11.19 -3.38
C LEU A 118 -7.55 -9.69 -3.47
N GLN A 119 -7.81 -9.19 -4.68
CA GLN A 119 -8.18 -7.79 -4.88
C GLN A 119 -9.35 -7.39 -3.97
N GLY A 120 -9.17 -6.30 -3.22
CA GLY A 120 -10.15 -5.82 -2.24
C GLY A 120 -10.04 -6.44 -0.85
N GLU A 121 -9.17 -7.44 -0.63
CA GLU A 121 -8.86 -7.94 0.71
C GLU A 121 -7.89 -7.00 1.43
N MET A 122 -8.08 -6.81 2.74
CA MET A 122 -7.15 -6.04 3.56
C MET A 122 -5.80 -6.77 3.63
N PHE A 123 -4.73 -6.04 3.29
CA PHE A 123 -3.35 -6.56 3.28
C PHE A 123 -2.40 -5.76 4.18
N ASN A 124 -2.78 -4.53 4.53
CA ASN A 124 -1.98 -3.60 5.32
C ASN A 124 -2.92 -2.59 6.03
N LYS A 125 -2.41 -1.90 7.05
CA LYS A 125 -3.02 -0.69 7.62
C LYS A 125 -1.97 0.41 7.72
N THR A 126 -2.39 1.65 7.52
CA THR A 126 -1.58 2.80 7.97
C THR A 126 -1.16 2.62 9.42
N GLY A 127 -0.03 3.20 9.83
CA GLY A 127 0.42 2.99 11.20
C GLY A 127 1.60 3.85 11.60
N THR A 128 2.26 3.45 12.67
CA THR A 128 3.42 4.16 13.24
C THR A 128 4.58 3.22 13.52
N GLY A 129 4.59 2.05 12.89
CA GLY A 129 5.67 1.08 13.05
C GLY A 129 6.98 1.56 12.43
N GLY A 130 8.13 1.21 13.01
CA GLY A 130 9.44 1.65 12.51
C GLY A 130 9.74 3.12 12.79
N ASN A 131 10.53 3.76 11.92
CA ASN A 131 10.96 5.16 12.09
C ASN A 131 9.97 6.13 11.41
N VAL A 132 9.02 6.65 12.18
CA VAL A 132 8.05 7.68 11.73
C VAL A 132 8.26 8.98 12.47
N THR A 133 8.16 10.11 11.76
CA THR A 133 8.27 11.47 12.33
C THR A 133 6.91 12.16 12.46
N GLY A 134 5.84 11.44 12.11
CA GLY A 134 4.43 11.85 12.23
C GLY A 134 3.55 10.74 12.80
N LYS A 135 2.31 11.08 13.17
CA LYS A 135 1.42 10.19 13.95
C LYS A 135 0.80 9.02 13.18
N LEU A 136 0.95 8.94 11.86
CA LEU A 136 0.35 7.93 10.99
C LEU A 136 1.06 8.02 9.65
N VAL A 137 1.56 6.93 9.09
CA VAL A 137 2.10 6.89 7.73
C VAL A 137 1.79 5.52 7.14
N ALA A 138 1.34 5.45 5.90
CA ALA A 138 1.64 4.32 5.02
C ALA A 138 2.47 4.87 3.86
N SER A 139 3.72 4.46 3.75
CA SER A 139 4.50 4.74 2.55
C SER A 139 4.18 3.62 1.56
N CYS A 140 3.54 3.94 0.45
CA CYS A 140 3.31 2.99 -0.64
C CYS A 140 4.24 3.36 -1.79
N TYR A 141 5.09 2.43 -2.20
CA TYR A 141 5.95 2.50 -3.38
C TYR A 141 5.50 1.47 -4.40
#